data_AF-A0A944HXS5-F1
#
_entry.id   AF-A0A944HXS5-F1
#
_cell.length_a   1.000
_cell.length_b   1.000
_cell.length_c   1.000
_cell.angle_alpha   90.00
_cell.angle_beta   90.00
_cell.angle_gamma   90.00
#
_symmetry.space_group_name_H-M   'P 1'
#
loop_
_entity.id
_entity.type
_entity.pdbx_description
1 polymer ?
#
loop_
_entity_poly.entity_id
_entity_poly.type
_entity_poly.pdbx_seq_one_letter_code
_entity_poly.pdbx_strand_id
1 'polypeptide(L)'
;MESEEIWRATDVERLGLADLLDELADEEWEKPSLCAGWRVRDVAAHLALSRTGPGVALTGLVRARGSVDRMVRDTARRYAARRPTAALAAEL
;
A
#
# COMPACT_ATOMS: atom_id res chain seq x y z
N MET A 1 6.84 24.50 8.79
CA MET A 1 6.45 23.93 7.49
C MET A 1 4.99 24.25 7.29
N GLU A 2 4.67 24.90 6.18
CA GLU A 2 3.29 25.22 5.82
C GLU A 2 2.60 23.95 5.29
N SER A 3 1.29 23.80 5.48
CA SER A 3 0.57 22.57 5.08
C SER A 3 0.74 22.22 3.60
N GLU A 4 0.77 23.23 2.73
CA GLU A 4 1.01 23.07 1.28
C GLU A 4 2.40 22.47 0.98
N GLU A 5 3.41 22.83 1.78
CA GLU A 5 4.76 22.29 1.64
C GLU A 5 4.80 20.80 2.01
N ILE A 6 4.09 20.41 3.09
CA ILE A 6 3.98 19.02 3.54
C ILE A 6 3.27 18.16 2.49
N TRP A 7 2.17 18.66 1.91
CA TRP A 7 1.46 17.93 0.87
C TRP A 7 2.29 17.76 -0.39
N ARG A 8 2.97 18.83 -0.85
CA ARG A 8 3.87 18.75 -2.00
C ARG A 8 5.02 17.76 -1.77
N ALA A 9 5.63 17.75 -0.59
CA ALA A 9 6.68 16.80 -0.25
C ALA A 9 6.13 15.36 -0.28
N THR A 10 4.93 15.15 0.25
CA THR A 10 4.27 13.82 0.22
C THR A 10 4.04 13.33 -1.20
N ASP A 11 3.60 14.21 -2.10
CA ASP A 11 3.36 13.86 -3.51
C ASP A 11 4.67 13.50 -4.22
N VAL A 12 5.76 14.25 -3.98
CA VAL A 12 7.09 13.96 -4.54
C VAL A 12 7.59 12.59 -4.09
N GLU A 13 7.53 12.29 -2.80
CA GLU A 13 8.01 11.00 -2.26
C GLU A 13 7.16 9.81 -2.76
N ARG A 14 5.84 10.01 -2.95
CA ARG A 14 4.96 8.98 -3.49
C ARG A 14 5.25 8.69 -4.96
N LEU A 15 5.43 9.73 -5.77
CA LEU A 15 5.79 9.57 -7.18
C LEU A 15 7.17 8.91 -7.32
N GLY A 16 8.16 9.34 -6.54
CA GLY A 16 9.49 8.71 -6.55
C GLY A 16 9.45 7.22 -6.13
N LEU A 17 8.56 6.86 -5.20
CA LEU A 17 8.34 5.46 -4.85
C LEU A 17 7.65 4.68 -5.97
N ALA A 18 6.68 5.27 -6.67
CA ALA A 18 6.03 4.64 -7.82
C ALA A 18 7.04 4.36 -8.94
N ASP A 19 7.88 5.35 -9.27
CA ASP A 19 8.96 5.22 -10.27
C ASP A 19 9.91 4.07 -9.90
N LEU A 20 10.35 3.99 -8.64
CA LEU A 20 11.21 2.90 -8.16
C LEU A 20 10.55 1.52 -8.31
N LEU A 21 9.26 1.43 -8.04
CA LEU A 21 8.52 0.17 -8.09
C LEU A 21 8.27 -0.29 -9.54
N ASP A 22 8.14 0.65 -10.48
CA ASP A 22 8.00 0.35 -11.91
C ASP A 22 9.29 -0.23 -12.53
N GLU A 23 10.45 -0.02 -11.91
CA GLU A 23 11.73 -0.61 -12.33
C GLU A 23 11.92 -2.06 -11.87
N LEU A 24 11.11 -2.55 -10.92
CA LEU A 24 11.25 -3.89 -10.36
C LEU A 24 10.73 -4.97 -11.31
N ALA A 25 11.49 -6.06 -11.47
CA ALA A 25 11.00 -7.25 -12.14
C ALA A 25 9.92 -7.98 -11.31
N ASP A 26 9.10 -8.79 -11.97
CA ASP A 26 7.98 -9.52 -11.34
C ASP A 26 8.43 -10.41 -10.17
N GLU A 27 9.61 -11.01 -10.25
CA GLU A 27 10.16 -11.83 -9.18
C GLU A 27 10.56 -11.01 -7.95
N GLU A 28 10.90 -9.73 -8.13
CA GLU A 28 11.31 -8.83 -7.05
C GLU A 28 10.13 -8.32 -6.25
N TRP A 29 8.98 -8.14 -6.91
CA TRP A 29 7.70 -7.86 -6.25
C TRP A 29 7.27 -8.96 -5.28
N GLU A 30 7.71 -10.20 -5.54
CA GLU A 30 7.42 -11.37 -4.72
C GLU A 30 8.44 -11.61 -3.59
N LYS A 31 9.56 -10.86 -3.56
CA LYS A 31 10.56 -11.00 -2.50
C LYS A 31 10.00 -10.54 -1.15
N PRO A 32 10.39 -11.21 -0.04
CA PRO A 32 10.09 -10.74 1.30
C PRO A 32 10.62 -9.33 1.53
N SER A 33 9.81 -8.47 2.17
CA SER A 33 10.25 -7.15 2.61
C SER A 33 10.79 -7.20 4.04
N LEU A 34 11.28 -6.06 4.53
CA LEU A 34 11.66 -5.89 5.94
C LEU A 34 10.45 -5.92 6.89
N CYS A 35 9.23 -5.73 6.37
CA CYS A 35 8.01 -5.90 7.15
C CYS A 35 7.70 -7.40 7.28
N ALA A 36 7.86 -7.94 8.48
CA ALA A 36 7.70 -9.37 8.73
C ALA A 36 6.35 -9.92 8.23
N GLY A 37 6.40 -10.88 7.30
CA GLY A 37 5.21 -11.51 6.71
C GLY A 37 4.57 -10.70 5.58
N TRP A 38 5.33 -9.80 4.95
CA TRP A 38 4.93 -9.01 3.79
C TRP A 38 5.96 -9.18 2.67
N ARG A 39 5.49 -9.25 1.43
CA ARG A 39 6.32 -9.07 0.24
C ARG A 39 6.35 -7.61 -0.17
N VAL A 40 7.22 -7.24 -1.11
CA VAL A 40 7.27 -5.87 -1.67
C VAL A 40 5.89 -5.44 -2.18
N ARG A 41 5.17 -6.31 -2.90
CA ARG A 41 3.81 -6.00 -3.37
C ARG A 41 2.79 -5.76 -2.27
N ASP A 42 2.93 -6.44 -1.13
CA ASP A 42 2.02 -6.25 -0.02
C ASP A 42 2.25 -4.87 0.62
N VAL A 43 3.51 -4.43 0.71
CA VAL A 43 3.88 -3.10 1.23
C VAL A 43 3.34 -1.99 0.32
N ALA A 44 3.54 -2.09 -0.99
CA ALA A 44 2.98 -1.13 -1.94
C ALA A 44 1.45 -1.05 -1.83
N ALA A 45 0.78 -2.21 -1.73
CA ALA A 45 -0.66 -2.24 -1.52
C ALA A 45 -1.08 -1.58 -0.20
N HIS A 46 -0.32 -1.72 0.89
CA HIS A 46 -0.62 -1.03 2.14
C HIS A 46 -0.52 0.48 2.04
N LEU A 47 0.45 1.00 1.30
CA LEU A 47 0.59 2.44 1.05
C LEU A 47 -0.58 2.94 0.20
N ALA A 48 -0.97 2.21 -0.85
CA ALA A 48 -2.14 2.53 -1.68
C ALA A 48 -3.47 2.52 -0.87
N LEU A 49 -3.55 1.77 0.25
CA LEU A 49 -4.75 1.77 1.09
C LEU A 49 -5.08 3.14 1.69
N SER A 50 -4.12 4.08 1.80
CA SER A 50 -4.42 5.42 2.33
C SER A 50 -5.45 6.17 1.47
N ARG A 51 -5.66 5.74 0.23
CA ARG A 51 -6.66 6.29 -0.70
C ARG A 51 -8.01 5.57 -0.64
N THR A 52 -8.15 4.52 0.17
CA THR A 52 -9.41 3.78 0.27
C THR A 52 -10.43 4.54 1.13
N GLY A 53 -11.68 4.50 0.68
CA GLY A 53 -12.77 5.17 1.37
C GLY A 53 -13.16 4.53 2.72
N PRO A 54 -13.86 5.26 3.59
CA PRO A 54 -14.19 4.84 4.95
C PRO A 54 -15.00 3.53 5.01
N GLY A 55 -15.78 3.19 3.98
CA GLY A 55 -16.52 1.93 3.91
C GLY A 55 -15.62 0.69 3.86
N VAL A 56 -14.47 0.76 3.15
CA VAL A 56 -13.49 -0.33 3.09
C VAL A 56 -12.84 -0.51 4.46
N ALA A 57 -12.45 0.59 5.10
CA ALA A 57 -11.88 0.58 6.44
C ALA A 57 -12.84 -0.02 7.47
N LEU A 58 -14.10 0.43 7.51
CA LEU A 58 -15.10 -0.07 8.45
C LEU A 58 -15.35 -1.57 8.26
N THR A 59 -15.54 -2.01 7.01
CA THR A 59 -15.76 -3.43 6.73
C THR A 59 -14.53 -4.27 7.08
N GLY A 60 -13.33 -3.73 6.85
CA GLY A 60 -12.07 -4.34 7.25
C GLY A 60 -11.99 -4.50 8.77
N LEU A 61 -12.33 -3.46 9.53
CA LEU A 61 -12.29 -3.45 10.99
C LEU A 61 -13.27 -4.47 11.60
N VAL A 62 -14.49 -4.55 11.06
CA VAL A 62 -15.48 -5.56 11.45
C VAL A 62 -14.94 -6.97 11.18
N ARG A 63 -14.40 -7.24 9.99
CA ARG A 63 -13.81 -8.56 9.66
C ARG A 63 -12.60 -8.90 10.54
N ALA A 64 -11.84 -7.89 10.95
CA ALA A 64 -10.70 -8.02 11.83
C ALA A 64 -11.08 -8.11 13.31
N ARG A 65 -12.38 -8.08 13.65
CA ARG A 65 -12.90 -8.11 15.03
C ARG A 65 -12.32 -6.97 15.89
N GLY A 66 -12.24 -5.76 15.32
CA GLY A 66 -11.74 -4.57 16.02
C GLY A 66 -10.22 -4.40 16.03
N SER A 67 -9.44 -5.37 15.53
CA SER A 67 -7.98 -5.24 15.43
C SER A 67 -7.59 -4.46 14.18
N VAL A 68 -7.03 -3.27 14.36
CA VAL A 68 -6.54 -2.41 13.25
C VAL A 68 -5.37 -3.08 12.52
N ASP A 69 -4.42 -3.68 13.24
CA ASP A 69 -3.28 -4.35 12.61
C ASP A 69 -3.72 -5.50 11.69
N ARG A 70 -4.65 -6.33 12.17
CA ARG A 70 -5.23 -7.41 11.37
C ARG A 70 -6.01 -6.85 10.20
N MET A 71 -6.76 -5.77 10.39
CA MET A 71 -7.49 -5.09 9.31
C MET A 71 -6.53 -4.64 8.21
N VAL A 72 -5.50 -3.87 8.54
CA VAL A 72 -4.54 -3.30 7.59
C VAL A 72 -3.86 -4.43 6.82
N ARG A 73 -3.31 -5.40 7.54
CA ARG A 73 -2.60 -6.53 6.98
C ARG A 73 -3.47 -7.39 6.06
N ASP A 74 -4.65 -7.79 6.50
CA ASP A 74 -5.52 -8.66 5.71
C ASP A 74 -6.12 -7.92 4.51
N THR A 75 -6.35 -6.61 4.63
CA THR A 75 -6.85 -5.78 3.53
C THR A 75 -5.76 -5.54 2.49
N ALA A 76 -4.53 -5.23 2.90
CA ALA A 76 -3.40 -5.02 1.99
C ALA A 76 -3.10 -6.28 1.19
N ARG A 77 -3.02 -7.45 1.83
CA ARG A 77 -2.82 -8.75 1.13
C ARG A 77 -3.92 -9.05 0.12
N ARG A 78 -5.19 -8.83 0.50
CA ARG A 78 -6.32 -9.02 -0.42
C ARG A 78 -6.27 -8.04 -1.59
N TYR A 79 -5.83 -6.81 -1.33
CA TYR A 79 -5.71 -5.77 -2.34
C TYR A 79 -4.59 -6.11 -3.33
N ALA A 80 -3.41 -6.50 -2.82
CA ALA A 80 -2.26 -6.93 -3.60
C ALA A 80 -2.56 -8.16 -4.47
N ALA A 81 -3.29 -9.14 -3.93
CA ALA A 81 -3.61 -10.39 -4.65
C ALA A 81 -4.62 -10.19 -5.80
N ARG A 82 -5.36 -9.09 -5.82
CA ARG A 82 -6.41 -8.80 -6.84
C ARG A 82 -5.95 -7.85 -7.94
N ARG A 83 -4.72 -7.35 -7.87
CA ARG A 83 -4.19 -6.34 -8.79
C ARG A 83 -2.85 -6.75 -9.39
N PRO A 84 -2.58 -6.37 -10.64
CA PRO A 84 -1.23 -6.41 -11.19
C PRO A 84 -0.34 -5.40 -10.44
N THR A 85 0.95 -5.67 -10.39
CA THR A 85 1.98 -4.85 -9.72
C THR A 85 2.03 -3.43 -10.26
N ALA A 86 1.96 -3.26 -11.58
CA ALA A 86 1.87 -1.94 -12.23
C ALA A 86 0.67 -1.09 -11.76
N ALA A 87 -0.48 -1.72 -11.47
CA ALA A 87 -1.62 -0.99 -10.92
C ALA A 87 -1.40 -0.58 -9.46
N LEU A 88 -0.59 -1.31 -8.69
CA LEU A 88 -0.23 -0.92 -7.33
C LEU A 88 0.73 0.29 -7.34
N ALA A 89 1.69 0.32 -8.26
CA ALA A 89 2.60 1.46 -8.42
C ALA A 89 1.85 2.73 -8.85
N ALA A 90 0.96 2.63 -9.85
CA ALA A 90 0.17 3.77 -10.33
C ALA A 90 -0.87 4.31 -9.33
N GLU A 91 -1.14 3.59 -8.24
CA GLU A 91 -2.08 4.00 -7.20
C GLU A 91 -1.41 4.72 -6.01
N LEU A 92 -0.07 4.73 -5.94
CA LEU A 92 0.70 5.51 -4.97
C LEU A 92 0.60 7.01 -5.25
#